data_AF-A0A0W0XYZ2-F1
#
_entry.id   AF-A0A0W0XYZ2-F1
#
_cell.length_a   1.000
_cell.length_b   1.000
_cell.length_c   1.000
_cell.angle_alpha   90.00
_cell.angle_beta   90.00
_cell.angle_gamma   90.00
#
_symmetry.space_group_name_H-M   'P 1'
#
loop_
_entity.id
_entity.type
_entity.pdbx_description
1 polymer ?
#
loop_
_entity_poly.entity_id
_entity_poly.type
_entity_poly.pdbx_seq_one_letter_code
_entity_poly.pdbx_strand_id
1 'polypeptide(L)'
;MANLFISKTIATLIGTSLLTVAYAGMPVWTFTPLTQTSLTVAANDTATVQYQITNQSLRPHTLIMRPIPGVSQVISSPWDCPGTMWLGYQQSCILNLTIHGGALQGSINSGPVLCDLGNPLRCSEPCAGEQLNILQGPPLPTTNYYTVGGVTSCLKQGTSAVLQNNNRNYLAIPSNGPFVFSEALVVGSLYNVTVLTQPAGQQCEVTNGSGIIASNVTNIGLSCEAILAQDSFSNASAALSWQSYGNACLTATGVNNGSIPTCQAGTPGGLNGNVPDINGQGTLRLTLANFFEEGGVITTQPVLTSQGIDVKFTTYSFGGDGADGFSFFLLDASQGLPANIGVFGGGLGYATIPGGYVGIGLDEFGNFSKPTCDLLMPICTGGPGKQPNSIAIRGPSPNNPFITSVTPGFSLWQNVALRNQSIPLNYHITITGSGILNLYINGTQYITNYNLFAQAGAIPATLYFGFSASTGLSRNIHEISNFSVTTFTGGVC
;
A
#
# COMPACT_ATOMS: atom_id res chain seq x y z
N MET A 1 -70.76 32.77 13.66
CA MET A 1 -70.14 34.11 13.67
C MET A 1 -69.66 34.40 12.25
N ALA A 2 -70.29 35.40 11.60
CA ALA A 2 -69.77 36.34 10.57
C ALA A 2 -68.82 35.85 9.44
N ASN A 3 -68.93 36.23 8.16
CA ASN A 3 -69.77 37.21 7.46
C ASN A 3 -69.67 37.02 5.92
N LEU A 4 -70.81 37.24 5.23
CA LEU A 4 -71.05 37.91 3.93
C LEU A 4 -69.98 37.83 2.80
N PHE A 5 -70.34 37.28 1.64
CA PHE A 5 -70.83 38.04 0.47
C PHE A 5 -71.41 37.10 -0.61
N ILE A 6 -72.29 37.66 -1.43
CA ILE A 6 -73.43 37.02 -2.12
C ILE A 6 -73.06 36.34 -3.44
N SER A 7 -73.54 35.10 -3.62
CA SER A 7 -73.59 34.37 -4.89
C SER A 7 -74.83 34.75 -5.69
N LYS A 8 -74.67 35.08 -6.97
CA LYS A 8 -75.76 35.04 -7.96
C LYS A 8 -75.28 34.34 -9.24
N THR A 9 -75.91 33.21 -9.49
CA THR A 9 -75.99 32.42 -10.73
C THR A 9 -76.51 33.26 -11.90
N ILE A 10 -75.85 33.18 -13.07
CA ILE A 10 -76.42 33.59 -14.37
C ILE A 10 -76.24 32.44 -15.36
N ALA A 11 -77.33 32.18 -16.08
CA ALA A 11 -77.58 31.06 -16.94
C ALA A 11 -76.73 31.03 -18.22
N THR A 12 -76.52 29.79 -18.66
CA THR A 12 -75.82 29.30 -19.85
C THR A 12 -76.33 29.94 -21.14
N LEU A 13 -75.42 30.53 -21.93
CA LEU A 13 -75.63 30.84 -23.35
C LEU A 13 -74.68 29.95 -24.17
N ILE A 14 -75.25 28.96 -24.87
CA ILE A 14 -74.52 28.11 -25.81
C ILE A 14 -74.26 28.94 -27.06
N GLY A 15 -73.07 29.56 -27.13
CA GLY A 15 -72.55 30.20 -28.32
C GLY A 15 -71.72 29.19 -29.13
N THR A 16 -72.27 28.74 -30.24
CA THR A 16 -71.57 27.96 -31.28
C THR A 16 -70.44 28.80 -31.89
N SER A 17 -69.26 28.71 -31.28
CA SER A 17 -68.00 29.18 -31.85
C SER A 17 -67.63 28.30 -33.04
N LEU A 18 -67.92 28.79 -34.25
CA LEU A 18 -67.31 28.33 -35.48
C LEU A 18 -65.78 28.44 -35.33
N LEU A 19 -65.13 27.29 -35.08
CA LEU A 19 -63.70 27.10 -35.26
C LEU A 19 -63.39 27.42 -36.73
N THR A 20 -62.89 28.62 -36.99
CA THR A 20 -62.22 28.92 -38.25
C THR A 20 -60.90 28.16 -38.23
N VAL A 21 -60.89 26.98 -38.85
CA VAL A 21 -59.65 26.30 -39.20
C VAL A 21 -58.98 27.18 -40.25
N ALA A 22 -58.02 27.99 -39.83
CA ALA A 22 -57.11 28.63 -40.76
C ALA A 22 -56.29 27.51 -41.42
N TYR A 23 -56.67 27.11 -42.64
CA TYR A 23 -55.83 26.29 -43.48
C TYR A 23 -54.59 27.10 -43.86
N ALA A 24 -53.49 26.93 -43.13
CA ALA A 24 -52.18 27.25 -43.64
C ALA A 24 -52.00 26.46 -44.95
N GLY A 25 -51.61 27.12 -46.04
CA GLY A 25 -51.35 26.44 -47.30
C GLY A 25 -50.39 25.25 -47.09
N MET A 26 -50.68 24.10 -47.71
CA MET A 26 -49.83 22.91 -47.56
C MET A 26 -48.37 23.27 -47.87
N PRO A 27 -47.41 22.94 -46.98
CA PRO A 27 -46.01 23.30 -47.17
C PRO A 27 -45.46 22.63 -48.43
N VAL A 28 -44.65 23.35 -49.21
CA VAL A 28 -44.10 22.89 -50.49
C VAL A 28 -43.19 21.67 -50.30
N TRP A 29 -42.50 21.59 -49.16
CA TRP A 29 -41.81 20.41 -48.66
C TRP A 29 -41.92 20.35 -47.13
N THR A 30 -41.85 19.15 -46.57
CA THR A 30 -41.99 18.88 -45.13
C THR A 30 -40.67 18.44 -44.51
N PHE A 31 -40.55 18.70 -43.21
CA PHE A 31 -39.48 18.20 -42.36
C PHE A 31 -40.12 17.25 -41.36
N THR A 32 -39.68 15.99 -41.33
CA THR A 32 -40.12 15.03 -40.30
C THR A 32 -38.90 14.66 -39.46
N PRO A 33 -38.84 15.04 -38.17
CA PRO A 33 -37.73 14.63 -37.30
C PRO A 33 -37.62 13.10 -37.23
N LEU A 34 -36.43 12.59 -37.45
CA LEU A 34 -36.09 11.18 -37.23
C LEU A 34 -35.37 10.96 -35.90
N THR A 35 -34.80 12.03 -35.32
CA THR A 35 -34.18 12.03 -33.99
C THR A 35 -34.66 13.23 -33.16
N GLN A 36 -34.31 13.25 -31.87
CA GLN A 36 -34.63 14.35 -30.98
C GLN A 36 -33.98 15.66 -31.43
N THR A 37 -34.78 16.72 -31.58
CA THR A 37 -34.33 18.03 -32.06
C THR A 37 -34.02 19.02 -30.94
N SER A 38 -34.38 18.67 -29.70
CA SER A 38 -34.12 19.48 -28.50
C SER A 38 -33.02 18.86 -27.65
N LEU A 39 -31.80 19.39 -27.68
CA LEU A 39 -30.61 18.81 -27.05
C LEU A 39 -29.78 19.88 -26.33
N THR A 40 -29.01 19.49 -25.32
CA THR A 40 -27.91 20.33 -24.80
C THR A 40 -26.60 19.71 -25.25
N VAL A 41 -25.75 20.48 -25.94
CA VAL A 41 -24.46 19.99 -26.47
C VAL A 41 -23.34 20.75 -25.78
N ALA A 42 -22.46 20.02 -25.07
CA ALA A 42 -21.33 20.62 -24.38
C ALA A 42 -20.32 21.23 -25.36
N ALA A 43 -19.60 22.26 -24.93
CA ALA A 43 -18.64 22.97 -25.77
C ALA A 43 -17.50 22.09 -26.35
N ASN A 44 -17.25 20.92 -25.76
CA ASN A 44 -16.26 19.93 -26.23
C ASN A 44 -16.89 18.64 -26.75
N ASP A 45 -18.17 18.67 -27.11
CA ASP A 45 -18.93 17.50 -27.56
C ASP A 45 -19.68 17.78 -28.88
N THR A 46 -20.18 16.71 -29.51
CA THR A 46 -20.96 16.75 -30.74
C THR A 46 -22.25 15.96 -30.61
N ALA A 47 -23.30 16.38 -31.29
CA ALA A 47 -24.56 15.64 -31.36
C ALA A 47 -25.08 15.54 -32.80
N THR A 48 -25.98 14.60 -33.07
CA THR A 48 -26.55 14.39 -34.40
C THR A 48 -28.06 14.57 -34.40
N VAL A 49 -28.57 15.37 -35.34
CA VAL A 49 -30.01 15.53 -35.59
C VAL A 49 -30.34 15.15 -37.03
N GLN A 50 -31.41 14.38 -37.23
CA GLN A 50 -31.84 13.92 -38.55
C GLN A 50 -33.28 14.35 -38.84
N TYR A 51 -33.50 14.81 -40.09
CA TYR A 51 -34.83 15.08 -40.63
C TYR A 51 -35.04 14.31 -41.93
N GLN A 52 -36.21 13.72 -42.14
CA GLN A 52 -36.65 13.32 -43.47
C GLN A 52 -37.24 14.54 -44.18
N ILE A 53 -36.70 14.89 -45.34
CA ILE A 53 -37.16 15.99 -46.18
C ILE A 53 -37.98 15.42 -47.32
N THR A 54 -39.24 15.84 -47.46
CA THR A 54 -40.13 15.30 -48.52
C THR A 54 -40.75 16.43 -49.31
N ASN A 55 -40.64 16.40 -50.64
CA ASN A 55 -41.31 17.36 -51.51
C ASN A 55 -42.80 17.01 -51.66
N GLN A 56 -43.69 17.93 -51.29
CA GLN A 56 -45.15 17.78 -51.39
C GLN A 56 -45.73 18.46 -52.65
N SER A 57 -44.93 19.24 -53.36
CA SER A 57 -45.30 19.92 -54.59
C SER A 57 -45.19 19.00 -55.81
N LEU A 58 -46.18 19.10 -56.71
CA LEU A 58 -46.13 18.41 -58.01
C LEU A 58 -44.96 18.87 -58.90
N ARG A 59 -44.32 19.99 -58.57
CA ARG A 59 -43.11 20.46 -59.25
C ARG A 59 -41.86 20.00 -58.50
N PRO A 60 -40.81 19.58 -59.21
CA PRO A 60 -39.53 19.29 -58.57
C PRO A 60 -38.91 20.57 -58.00
N HIS A 61 -38.20 20.42 -56.88
CA HIS A 61 -37.50 21.52 -56.21
C HIS A 61 -36.04 21.16 -56.00
N THR A 62 -35.16 22.16 -56.11
CA THR A 62 -33.74 22.02 -55.76
C THR A 62 -33.47 22.84 -54.52
N LEU A 63 -33.28 22.17 -53.38
CA LEU A 63 -33.18 22.81 -52.08
C LEU A 63 -31.73 22.90 -51.62
N ILE A 64 -31.44 23.96 -50.88
CA ILE A 64 -30.17 24.14 -50.17
C ILE A 64 -30.46 24.60 -48.74
N MET A 65 -29.68 24.09 -47.79
CA MET A 65 -29.78 24.50 -46.39
C MET A 65 -29.09 25.85 -46.19
N ARG A 66 -29.74 26.75 -45.45
CA ARG A 66 -29.07 27.94 -44.95
C ARG A 66 -28.03 27.53 -43.90
N PRO A 67 -26.77 27.97 -44.01
CA PRO A 67 -25.74 27.64 -43.03
C PRO A 67 -26.17 28.05 -41.61
N ILE A 68 -25.96 27.16 -40.65
CA ILE A 68 -26.11 27.45 -39.22
C ILE A 68 -24.72 27.33 -38.60
N PRO A 69 -24.18 28.38 -37.94
CA PRO A 69 -22.89 28.31 -37.27
C PRO A 69 -22.80 27.11 -36.32
N GLY A 70 -21.76 26.30 -36.46
CA GLY A 70 -21.54 25.10 -35.66
C GLY A 70 -22.37 23.87 -36.05
N VAL A 71 -23.16 23.93 -37.14
CA VAL A 71 -23.89 22.76 -37.66
C VAL A 71 -23.38 22.42 -39.07
N SER A 72 -22.98 21.18 -39.27
CA SER A 72 -22.52 20.66 -40.55
C SER A 72 -23.44 19.54 -41.04
N GLN A 73 -23.80 19.58 -42.32
CA GLN A 73 -24.47 18.44 -42.96
C GLN A 73 -23.47 17.31 -43.21
N VAL A 74 -23.84 16.08 -42.86
CA VAL A 74 -23.03 14.88 -43.07
C VAL A 74 -23.66 14.04 -44.17
N ILE A 75 -22.83 13.64 -45.14
CA ILE A 75 -23.24 12.77 -46.24
C ILE A 75 -22.41 11.49 -46.10
N SER A 76 -23.02 10.47 -45.50
CA SER A 76 -22.39 9.19 -45.16
C SER A 76 -23.07 8.00 -45.84
N SER A 77 -24.26 8.24 -46.40
CA SER A 77 -25.12 7.23 -47.00
C SER A 77 -25.74 7.74 -48.31
N PRO A 78 -26.05 6.87 -49.28
CA PRO A 78 -26.79 7.25 -50.49
C PRO A 78 -28.17 7.86 -50.23
N TRP A 79 -28.73 7.65 -49.04
CA TRP A 79 -30.04 8.18 -48.63
C TRP A 79 -29.97 9.58 -48.01
N ASP A 80 -28.76 10.05 -47.68
CA ASP A 80 -28.57 11.38 -47.11
C ASP A 80 -28.80 12.44 -48.19
N CYS A 81 -29.44 13.55 -47.82
CA CYS A 81 -29.58 14.67 -48.72
C CYS A 81 -28.18 15.15 -49.15
N PRO A 82 -27.91 15.36 -50.44
CA PRO A 82 -26.69 16.03 -50.87
C PRO A 82 -26.74 17.52 -50.53
N GLY A 83 -25.60 18.22 -50.58
CA GLY A 83 -25.51 19.65 -50.24
C GLY A 83 -26.40 20.57 -51.10
N THR A 84 -26.78 20.11 -52.30
CA THR A 84 -27.86 20.67 -53.10
C THR A 84 -28.78 19.51 -53.49
N MET A 85 -29.98 19.48 -52.93
CA MET A 85 -30.88 18.32 -53.02
C MET A 85 -32.00 18.56 -54.02
N TRP A 86 -32.04 17.76 -55.09
CA TRP A 86 -33.14 17.75 -56.03
C TRP A 86 -34.19 16.72 -55.57
N LEU A 87 -35.44 17.16 -55.40
CA LEU A 87 -36.55 16.30 -54.98
C LEU A 87 -37.72 16.45 -55.95
N GLY A 88 -38.07 15.37 -56.66
CA GLY A 88 -39.33 15.24 -57.38
C GLY A 88 -40.54 15.12 -56.45
N TYR A 89 -41.75 15.11 -57.01
CA TYR A 89 -42.98 14.94 -56.22
C TYR A 89 -42.91 13.67 -55.36
N GLN A 90 -43.17 13.81 -54.05
CA GLN A 90 -43.10 12.77 -53.02
C GLN A 90 -41.72 12.11 -52.80
N GLN A 91 -40.67 12.55 -53.48
CA GLN A 91 -39.33 12.07 -53.18
C GLN A 91 -38.83 12.63 -51.85
N SER A 92 -37.98 11.84 -51.17
CA SER A 92 -37.40 12.22 -49.90
C SER A 92 -35.93 11.82 -49.76
N CYS A 93 -35.24 12.51 -48.85
CA CYS A 93 -33.87 12.21 -48.41
C CYS A 93 -33.73 12.52 -46.91
N ILE A 94 -32.64 12.06 -46.30
CA ILE A 94 -32.34 12.30 -44.88
C ILE A 94 -31.36 13.47 -44.75
N LEU A 95 -31.80 14.58 -44.16
CA LEU A 95 -30.92 15.67 -43.78
C LEU A 95 -30.25 15.32 -42.45
N ASN A 96 -29.02 14.79 -42.53
CA ASN A 96 -28.21 14.40 -41.38
C ASN A 96 -27.30 15.56 -40.95
N LEU A 97 -27.48 16.07 -39.73
CA LEU A 97 -26.80 17.24 -39.20
C LEU A 97 -25.94 16.86 -38.00
N THR A 98 -24.65 17.18 -38.03
CA THR A 98 -23.78 17.15 -36.86
C THR A 98 -23.65 18.55 -36.27
N ILE A 99 -24.00 18.67 -34.99
CA ILE A 99 -23.87 19.87 -34.18
C ILE A 99 -22.55 19.78 -33.42
N HIS A 100 -21.70 20.80 -33.57
CA HIS A 100 -20.41 20.93 -32.89
C HIS A 100 -20.53 21.97 -31.78
N GLY A 101 -20.65 21.53 -30.52
CA GLY A 101 -20.97 22.42 -29.40
C GLY A 101 -19.99 23.59 -29.23
N GLY A 102 -18.70 23.40 -29.53
CA GLY A 102 -17.68 24.45 -29.45
C GLY A 102 -17.69 25.46 -30.60
N ALA A 103 -18.36 25.15 -31.71
CA ALA A 103 -18.48 26.03 -32.87
C ALA A 103 -19.83 26.77 -32.93
N LEU A 104 -20.74 26.49 -31.99
CA LEU A 104 -21.99 27.22 -31.83
C LEU A 104 -21.73 28.68 -31.43
N GLN A 105 -22.44 29.61 -32.07
CA GLN A 105 -22.43 31.04 -31.73
C GLN A 105 -23.66 31.40 -30.90
N GLY A 106 -23.89 30.66 -29.81
CA GLY A 106 -25.11 30.73 -28.98
C GLY A 106 -26.06 29.55 -29.21
N SER A 107 -27.17 29.53 -28.47
CA SER A 107 -28.18 28.47 -28.60
C SER A 107 -28.96 28.61 -29.92
N ILE A 108 -29.33 27.47 -30.52
CA ILE A 108 -30.16 27.42 -31.73
C ILE A 108 -31.59 27.12 -31.29
N ASN A 109 -32.57 27.89 -31.75
CA ASN A 109 -33.98 27.71 -31.40
C ASN A 109 -34.91 27.76 -32.63
N SER A 110 -34.36 27.55 -33.83
CA SER A 110 -35.08 27.59 -35.11
C SER A 110 -34.39 26.73 -36.17
N GLY A 111 -35.05 26.53 -37.32
CA GLY A 111 -34.49 25.75 -38.43
C GLY A 111 -34.45 24.23 -38.21
N PRO A 112 -33.78 23.46 -39.10
CA PRO A 112 -33.01 23.93 -40.25
C PRO A 112 -33.90 24.57 -41.33
N VAL A 113 -33.41 25.64 -41.97
CA VAL A 113 -34.13 26.31 -43.06
C VAL A 113 -33.62 25.79 -44.41
N LEU A 114 -34.52 25.26 -45.23
CA LEU A 114 -34.23 24.92 -46.63
C LEU A 114 -34.87 25.95 -47.55
N CYS A 115 -34.13 26.40 -48.56
CA CYS A 115 -34.60 27.34 -49.58
C CYS A 115 -34.50 26.74 -50.98
N ASP A 116 -35.46 27.06 -51.84
CA ASP A 116 -35.44 26.69 -53.26
C ASP A 116 -34.45 27.57 -54.04
N LEU A 117 -33.52 26.95 -54.75
CA LEU A 117 -32.57 27.67 -55.62
C LEU A 117 -33.26 28.38 -56.79
N GLY A 118 -34.38 27.85 -57.29
CA GLY A 118 -35.16 28.48 -58.36
C GLY A 118 -35.97 29.68 -57.90
N ASN A 119 -36.17 29.85 -56.59
CA ASN A 119 -36.81 31.01 -55.98
C ASN A 119 -36.30 31.21 -54.54
N PRO A 120 -35.25 32.03 -54.33
CA PRO A 120 -34.61 32.20 -53.02
C PRO A 120 -35.50 32.80 -51.93
N LEU A 121 -36.68 33.35 -52.28
CA LEU A 121 -37.68 33.81 -51.32
C LEU A 121 -38.58 32.69 -50.81
N ARG A 122 -38.52 31.51 -51.44
CA ARG A 122 -39.27 30.32 -51.04
C ARG A 122 -38.39 29.45 -50.14
N CYS A 123 -38.53 29.68 -48.84
CA CYS A 123 -37.88 28.88 -47.81
C CYS A 123 -38.94 28.31 -46.86
N SER A 124 -38.63 27.17 -46.25
CA SER A 124 -39.39 26.67 -45.10
C SER A 124 -38.45 26.04 -44.08
N GLU A 125 -38.98 25.91 -42.87
CA GLU A 125 -38.34 25.28 -41.72
C GLU A 125 -39.36 24.34 -41.04
N PRO A 126 -38.93 23.45 -40.13
CA PRO A 126 -39.84 22.63 -39.35
C PRO A 126 -40.87 23.46 -38.58
N CYS A 127 -41.99 22.83 -38.20
CA CYS A 127 -42.97 23.48 -37.34
C CYS A 127 -42.40 23.79 -35.95
N ALA A 128 -43.01 24.71 -35.20
CA ALA A 128 -42.45 25.25 -33.95
C ALA A 128 -42.09 24.20 -32.86
N GLY A 129 -42.64 22.98 -32.91
CA GLY A 129 -42.29 21.87 -32.01
C GLY A 129 -41.20 20.92 -32.50
N GLU A 130 -40.77 21.07 -33.76
CA GLU A 130 -39.84 20.18 -34.47
C GLU A 130 -38.56 20.90 -34.92
N GLN A 131 -38.46 22.20 -34.65
CA GLN A 131 -37.26 22.98 -34.92
C GLN A 131 -36.08 22.50 -34.06
N LEU A 132 -34.87 22.82 -34.51
CA LEU A 132 -33.67 22.65 -33.71
C LEU A 132 -33.76 23.54 -32.46
N ASN A 133 -33.73 22.92 -31.28
CA ASN A 133 -33.64 23.58 -29.99
C ASN A 133 -32.38 23.10 -29.26
N ILE A 134 -31.23 23.65 -29.66
CA ILE A 134 -29.91 23.26 -29.19
C ILE A 134 -29.41 24.29 -28.18
N LEU A 135 -29.26 23.87 -26.93
CA LEU A 135 -28.60 24.67 -25.90
C LEU A 135 -27.09 24.37 -25.89
N GLN A 136 -26.26 25.40 -25.90
CA GLN A 136 -24.82 25.25 -25.73
C GLN A 136 -24.51 25.06 -24.24
N GLY A 137 -24.06 23.86 -23.87
CA GLY A 137 -23.68 23.51 -22.50
C GLY A 137 -22.21 23.85 -22.20
N PRO A 138 -21.81 23.94 -20.92
CA PRO A 138 -20.40 24.05 -20.53
C PRO A 138 -19.61 22.82 -21.00
N PRO A 139 -18.27 22.91 -21.16
CA PRO A 139 -17.45 21.75 -21.51
C PRO A 139 -17.55 20.67 -20.42
N LEU A 140 -17.66 19.41 -20.84
CA LEU A 140 -17.62 18.26 -19.95
C LEU A 140 -16.21 18.13 -19.33
N PRO A 141 -16.10 17.80 -18.02
CA PRO A 141 -14.79 17.61 -17.40
C PRO A 141 -14.07 16.41 -18.02
N THR A 142 -12.81 16.61 -18.42
CA THR A 142 -11.93 15.52 -18.90
C THR A 142 -11.24 14.86 -17.71
N THR A 143 -11.58 13.60 -17.45
CA THR A 143 -10.95 12.80 -16.39
C THR A 143 -9.66 12.17 -16.91
N ASN A 144 -8.51 12.59 -16.39
CA ASN A 144 -7.22 11.99 -16.72
C ASN A 144 -6.99 10.72 -15.90
N TYR A 145 -6.42 9.71 -16.56
CA TYR A 145 -5.99 8.45 -15.95
C TYR A 145 -4.47 8.32 -16.09
N TYR A 146 -3.83 7.79 -15.05
CA TYR A 146 -2.39 7.59 -15.02
C TYR A 146 -2.05 6.18 -14.53
N THR A 147 -0.93 5.65 -15.02
CA THR A 147 -0.46 4.32 -14.65
C THR A 147 0.32 4.33 -13.34
N VAL A 148 0.38 3.16 -12.70
CA VAL A 148 1.20 2.89 -11.53
C VAL A 148 2.22 1.83 -11.87
N GLY A 149 3.50 2.10 -11.64
CA GLY A 149 4.60 1.22 -11.98
C GLY A 149 5.89 1.59 -11.25
N GLY A 150 6.93 0.84 -11.55
CA GLY A 150 8.17 0.88 -10.80
C GLY A 150 9.26 0.01 -11.41
N VAL A 151 10.26 -0.31 -10.60
CA VAL A 151 11.39 -1.18 -10.94
C VAL A 151 11.61 -2.22 -9.86
N THR A 152 11.87 -3.45 -10.29
CA THR A 152 12.28 -4.57 -9.43
C THR A 152 13.79 -4.77 -9.49
N SER A 153 14.41 -4.91 -8.32
CA SER A 153 15.82 -5.27 -8.14
C SER A 153 15.98 -6.49 -7.24
N CYS A 154 17.12 -7.17 -7.39
CA CYS A 154 17.54 -8.29 -6.54
C CYS A 154 16.61 -9.52 -6.48
N LEU A 155 15.60 -9.63 -7.35
CA LEU A 155 14.76 -10.82 -7.45
C LEU A 155 15.58 -12.01 -7.99
N LYS A 156 15.56 -13.13 -7.28
CA LYS A 156 16.27 -14.36 -7.62
C LYS A 156 15.70 -14.96 -8.90
N GLN A 157 16.59 -15.25 -9.84
CA GLN A 157 16.21 -15.88 -11.12
C GLN A 157 15.46 -17.20 -10.87
N GLY A 158 14.37 -17.40 -11.63
CA GLY A 158 13.51 -18.59 -11.51
C GLY A 158 12.50 -18.55 -10.35
N THR A 159 12.41 -17.44 -9.63
CA THR A 159 11.36 -17.18 -8.62
C THR A 159 10.42 -16.07 -9.11
N SER A 160 9.29 -15.88 -8.41
CA SER A 160 8.32 -14.84 -8.75
C SER A 160 7.72 -14.23 -7.49
N ALA A 161 7.58 -12.91 -7.47
CA ALA A 161 6.81 -12.18 -6.47
C ALA A 161 5.45 -11.77 -7.06
N VAL A 162 4.45 -11.52 -6.21
CA VAL A 162 3.17 -10.93 -6.66
C VAL A 162 2.96 -9.62 -5.92
N LEU A 163 2.80 -8.53 -6.67
CA LEU A 163 2.37 -7.24 -6.14
C LEU A 163 0.86 -7.09 -6.25
N GLN A 164 0.29 -6.30 -5.35
CA GLN A 164 -1.10 -5.85 -5.41
C GLN A 164 -1.15 -4.33 -5.29
N ASN A 165 -2.09 -3.68 -5.98
CA ASN A 165 -2.36 -2.26 -5.82
C ASN A 165 -3.78 -2.08 -5.27
N ASN A 166 -3.93 -1.42 -4.11
CA ASN A 166 -5.20 -1.19 -3.43
C ASN A 166 -5.98 -2.49 -3.13
N ASN A 167 -5.27 -3.54 -2.69
CA ASN A 167 -5.83 -4.89 -2.41
C ASN A 167 -6.58 -5.51 -3.61
N ARG A 168 -6.23 -5.09 -4.82
CA ARG A 168 -6.74 -5.59 -6.11
C ARG A 168 -5.62 -5.48 -7.14
N ASN A 169 -5.97 -5.66 -8.43
CA ASN A 169 -5.06 -5.43 -9.56
C ASN A 169 -3.69 -6.09 -9.33
N TYR A 170 -3.68 -7.42 -9.37
CA TYR A 170 -2.50 -8.21 -9.05
C TYR A 170 -1.53 -8.27 -10.22
N LEU A 171 -0.24 -8.19 -9.93
CA LEU A 171 0.84 -8.23 -10.90
C LEU A 171 1.91 -9.22 -10.48
N ALA A 172 2.11 -10.28 -11.26
CA ALA A 172 3.22 -11.20 -11.08
C ALA A 172 4.52 -10.58 -11.62
N ILE A 173 5.60 -10.68 -10.86
CA ILE A 173 6.93 -10.15 -11.16
C ILE A 173 7.89 -11.34 -11.31
N PRO A 174 8.18 -11.78 -12.54
CA PRO A 174 9.01 -12.97 -12.79
C PRO A 174 10.51 -12.67 -12.86
N SER A 175 10.91 -11.40 -12.96
CA SER A 175 12.31 -10.98 -13.13
C SER A 175 12.53 -9.54 -12.69
N ASN A 176 13.80 -9.17 -12.55
CA ASN A 176 14.21 -7.78 -12.37
C ASN A 176 13.86 -6.92 -13.60
N GLY A 177 13.71 -5.61 -13.38
CA GLY A 177 13.37 -4.64 -14.44
C GLY A 177 12.09 -3.86 -14.16
N PRO A 178 11.64 -3.04 -15.13
CA PRO A 178 10.46 -2.22 -14.96
C PRO A 178 9.17 -3.05 -14.91
N PHE A 179 8.20 -2.59 -14.13
CA PHE A 179 6.86 -3.16 -14.05
C PHE A 179 5.79 -2.06 -14.07
N VAL A 180 4.61 -2.36 -14.60
CA VAL A 180 3.46 -1.46 -14.63
C VAL A 180 2.20 -2.28 -14.40
N PHE A 181 1.32 -1.81 -13.51
CA PHE A 181 0.01 -2.40 -13.29
C PHE A 181 -0.92 -2.17 -14.49
N SER A 182 -1.82 -3.10 -14.77
CA SER A 182 -2.69 -3.05 -15.96
C SER A 182 -3.80 -1.99 -15.85
N GLU A 183 -4.30 -1.74 -14.64
CA GLU A 183 -5.33 -0.73 -14.39
C GLU A 183 -4.72 0.66 -14.11
N ALA A 184 -5.07 1.64 -14.96
CA ALA A 184 -4.79 3.05 -14.71
C ALA A 184 -5.81 3.66 -13.75
N LEU A 185 -5.36 4.58 -12.90
CA LEU A 185 -6.19 5.22 -11.87
C LEU A 185 -6.49 6.67 -12.24
N VAL A 186 -7.68 7.13 -11.88
CA VAL A 186 -8.12 8.53 -12.07
C VAL A 186 -7.25 9.46 -11.23
N VAL A 187 -6.92 10.64 -11.77
CA VAL A 187 -6.26 11.73 -11.02
C VAL A 187 -6.97 12.00 -9.68
N GLY A 188 -6.20 12.13 -8.60
CA GLY A 188 -6.69 12.29 -7.23
C GLY A 188 -6.97 10.98 -6.49
N SER A 189 -6.94 9.82 -7.15
CA SER A 189 -7.08 8.52 -6.48
C SER A 189 -5.84 8.17 -5.65
N LEU A 190 -6.02 7.41 -4.57
CA LEU A 190 -4.91 6.80 -3.84
C LEU A 190 -4.42 5.54 -4.55
N TYR A 191 -3.11 5.30 -4.49
CA TYR A 191 -2.52 3.99 -4.76
C TYR A 191 -1.83 3.46 -3.51
N ASN A 192 -1.82 2.14 -3.36
CA ASN A 192 -1.16 1.43 -2.27
C ASN A 192 -0.68 0.07 -2.75
N VAL A 193 0.60 0.03 -3.13
CA VAL A 193 1.31 -1.12 -3.67
C VAL A 193 1.99 -1.86 -2.53
N THR A 194 1.68 -3.15 -2.41
CA THR A 194 2.28 -4.05 -1.41
C THR A 194 2.64 -5.38 -2.05
N VAL A 195 3.55 -6.11 -1.41
CA VAL A 195 3.84 -7.50 -1.79
C VAL A 195 2.71 -8.38 -1.27
N LEU A 196 1.98 -9.03 -2.17
CA LEU A 196 0.97 -10.03 -1.84
C LEU A 196 1.62 -11.40 -1.60
N THR A 197 2.56 -11.79 -2.46
CA THR A 197 3.26 -13.09 -2.37
C THR A 197 4.76 -12.87 -2.46
N GLN A 198 5.48 -13.33 -1.43
CA GLN A 198 6.95 -13.32 -1.40
C GLN A 198 7.53 -14.43 -2.31
N PRO A 199 8.64 -14.17 -3.01
CA PRO A 199 9.34 -15.19 -3.78
C PRO A 199 9.99 -16.24 -2.87
N ALA A 200 10.15 -17.46 -3.38
CA ALA A 200 10.74 -18.55 -2.61
C ALA A 200 12.20 -18.25 -2.20
N GLY A 201 12.47 -18.28 -0.89
CA GLY A 201 13.80 -18.04 -0.33
C GLY A 201 14.23 -16.57 -0.34
N GLN A 202 13.31 -15.64 -0.58
CA GLN A 202 13.57 -14.20 -0.56
C GLN A 202 12.44 -13.45 0.14
N GLN A 203 12.78 -12.27 0.64
CA GLN A 203 11.82 -11.29 1.17
C GLN A 203 12.00 -9.99 0.39
N CYS A 204 10.93 -9.52 -0.22
CA CYS A 204 10.88 -8.27 -0.95
C CYS A 204 10.12 -7.19 -0.19
N GLU A 205 10.61 -5.96 -0.29
CA GLU A 205 10.01 -4.76 0.29
C GLU A 205 9.72 -3.73 -0.79
N VAL A 206 8.62 -3.00 -0.62
CA VAL A 206 8.19 -1.94 -1.54
C VAL A 206 8.56 -0.59 -0.95
N THR A 207 9.22 0.25 -1.74
CA THR A 207 9.49 1.66 -1.46
C THR A 207 8.64 2.54 -2.37
N ASN A 208 8.23 3.71 -1.87
CA ASN A 208 7.30 4.62 -2.55
C ASN A 208 5.96 3.97 -2.97
N GLY A 209 5.56 2.90 -2.27
CA GLY A 209 4.39 2.09 -2.62
C GLY A 209 3.04 2.80 -2.45
N SER A 210 2.97 3.96 -1.80
CA SER A 210 1.71 4.67 -1.60
C SER A 210 1.78 6.14 -2.00
N GLY A 211 0.64 6.71 -2.38
CA GLY A 211 0.54 8.12 -2.76
C GLY A 211 -0.79 8.47 -3.43
N ILE A 212 -0.89 9.71 -3.91
CA ILE A 212 -2.04 10.22 -4.68
C ILE A 212 -1.64 10.38 -6.14
N ILE A 213 -2.50 9.96 -7.05
CA ILE A 213 -2.28 10.05 -8.49
C ILE A 213 -2.36 11.50 -8.96
N ALA A 214 -1.23 12.06 -9.40
CA ALA A 214 -1.14 13.35 -10.09
C ALA A 214 -0.58 13.22 -11.52
N SER A 215 0.19 12.16 -11.78
CA SER A 215 0.81 11.80 -13.05
C SER A 215 1.09 10.29 -13.07
N ASN A 216 1.73 9.78 -14.12
CA ASN A 216 2.25 8.41 -14.12
C ASN A 216 3.22 8.23 -12.94
N VAL A 217 3.01 7.19 -12.14
CA VAL A 217 3.88 6.80 -11.04
C VAL A 217 4.86 5.75 -11.58
N THR A 218 6.15 6.05 -11.55
CA THR A 218 7.21 5.19 -12.11
C THR A 218 8.35 4.91 -11.13
N ASN A 219 8.26 5.44 -9.90
CA ASN A 219 9.33 5.44 -8.90
C ASN A 219 9.11 4.45 -7.74
N ILE A 220 8.18 3.49 -7.90
CA ILE A 220 8.01 2.41 -6.94
C ILE A 220 9.21 1.48 -7.05
N GLY A 221 9.91 1.24 -5.95
CA GLY A 221 11.01 0.27 -5.90
C GLY A 221 10.53 -1.03 -5.26
N LEU A 222 10.75 -2.16 -5.91
CA LEU A 222 10.65 -3.49 -5.30
C LEU A 222 12.06 -4.06 -5.15
N SER A 223 12.55 -4.18 -3.92
CA SER A 223 13.87 -4.75 -3.64
C SER A 223 13.73 -6.05 -2.88
N CYS A 224 14.40 -7.10 -3.32
CA CYS A 224 14.35 -8.43 -2.71
C CYS A 224 15.67 -8.84 -2.07
N GLU A 225 15.63 -9.48 -0.91
CA GLU A 225 16.81 -9.97 -0.19
C GLU A 225 16.69 -11.46 0.09
N ALA A 226 17.80 -12.20 0.07
CA ALA A 226 17.79 -13.62 0.37
C ALA A 226 17.54 -13.85 1.86
N ILE A 227 16.61 -14.73 2.19
CA ILE A 227 16.36 -15.14 3.58
C ILE A 227 17.48 -16.10 4.00
N LEU A 228 18.22 -15.70 5.03
CA LEU A 228 19.34 -16.46 5.59
C LEU A 228 18.91 -17.29 6.80
N ALA A 229 18.03 -16.74 7.64
CA ALA A 229 17.45 -17.41 8.80
C ALA A 229 16.08 -16.77 9.09
N GLN A 230 15.06 -17.56 9.43
CA GLN A 230 13.76 -17.01 9.82
C GLN A 230 13.03 -17.94 10.78
N ASP A 231 12.55 -17.39 11.89
CA ASP A 231 11.73 -18.09 12.86
C ASP A 231 10.69 -17.15 13.46
N SER A 232 9.41 -17.46 13.32
CA SER A 232 8.36 -16.64 13.93
C SER A 232 8.28 -16.85 15.45
N PHE A 233 8.72 -18.02 15.93
CA PHE A 233 8.47 -18.55 17.27
C PHE A 233 6.98 -18.61 17.69
N SER A 234 6.07 -18.44 16.73
CA SER A 234 4.63 -18.31 17.00
C SER A 234 3.91 -19.64 17.18
N ASN A 235 4.56 -20.75 16.86
CA ASN A 235 4.00 -22.10 16.83
C ASN A 235 4.70 -23.00 17.85
N ALA A 236 4.13 -24.17 18.11
CA ALA A 236 4.67 -25.18 19.03
C ALA A 236 6.05 -25.75 18.62
N SER A 237 6.49 -25.52 17.38
CA SER A 237 7.82 -25.88 16.89
C SER A 237 8.47 -24.67 16.23
N ALA A 238 9.75 -24.48 16.50
CA ALA A 238 10.62 -23.53 15.81
C ALA A 238 10.83 -23.95 14.34
N ALA A 239 10.95 -22.97 13.43
CA ALA A 239 11.22 -23.21 12.02
C ALA A 239 12.70 -23.53 11.75
N LEU A 240 13.60 -22.96 12.55
CA LEU A 240 15.03 -23.25 12.50
C LEU A 240 15.41 -24.32 13.52
N SER A 241 16.61 -24.89 13.31
CA SER A 241 17.25 -25.72 14.31
C SER A 241 18.04 -24.84 15.29
N TRP A 242 17.74 -24.99 16.58
CA TRP A 242 18.33 -24.20 17.66
C TRP A 242 19.03 -25.10 18.68
N GLN A 243 20.09 -24.61 19.31
CA GLN A 243 20.55 -25.15 20.60
C GLN A 243 19.93 -24.29 21.70
N SER A 244 19.19 -24.93 22.60
CA SER A 244 18.47 -24.26 23.69
C SER A 244 19.26 -24.37 25.00
N TYR A 245 19.23 -23.31 25.80
CA TYR A 245 19.94 -23.21 27.08
C TYR A 245 19.00 -22.70 28.16
N GLY A 246 19.26 -23.12 29.40
CA GLY A 246 18.51 -22.68 30.58
C GLY A 246 16.99 -22.88 30.40
N ASN A 247 16.24 -21.84 30.74
CA ASN A 247 14.78 -21.87 30.80
C ASN A 247 14.09 -21.41 29.51
N ALA A 248 14.83 -21.33 28.40
CA ALA A 248 14.26 -20.95 27.11
C ALA A 248 13.20 -21.96 26.66
N CYS A 249 12.03 -21.47 26.26
CA CYS A 249 10.91 -22.31 25.86
C CYS A 249 9.95 -21.62 24.86
N LEU A 250 9.20 -22.40 24.08
CA LEU A 250 8.13 -21.90 23.22
C LEU A 250 6.81 -21.84 23.99
N THR A 251 6.13 -20.69 23.94
CA THR A 251 4.88 -20.50 24.70
C THR A 251 3.67 -21.15 24.05
N ALA A 252 3.71 -21.43 22.74
CA ALA A 252 2.60 -22.08 22.04
C ALA A 252 2.55 -23.60 22.30
N THR A 253 1.33 -24.14 22.40
CA THR A 253 1.09 -25.58 22.57
C THR A 253 0.89 -26.31 21.24
N GLY A 254 1.29 -27.58 21.19
CA GLY A 254 1.11 -28.46 20.04
C GLY A 254 2.17 -29.54 20.00
N VAL A 255 2.28 -30.22 18.86
CA VAL A 255 3.39 -31.14 18.62
C VAL A 255 4.67 -30.34 18.44
N ASN A 256 5.63 -30.56 19.32
CA ASN A 256 6.96 -29.95 19.26
C ASN A 256 7.95 -30.94 18.65
N ASN A 257 8.35 -30.67 17.40
CA ASN A 257 9.36 -31.43 16.66
C ASN A 257 10.73 -30.74 16.68
N GLY A 258 10.84 -29.60 17.39
CA GLY A 258 12.07 -28.82 17.52
C GLY A 258 12.84 -29.16 18.80
N SER A 259 13.96 -28.47 18.97
CA SER A 259 14.87 -28.61 20.11
C SER A 259 14.61 -27.62 21.26
N ILE A 260 13.88 -26.54 21.00
CA ILE A 260 13.43 -25.61 22.06
C ILE A 260 12.23 -26.26 22.76
N PRO A 261 12.27 -26.49 24.08
CA PRO A 261 11.18 -27.14 24.79
C PRO A 261 9.92 -26.26 24.83
N THR A 262 8.75 -26.86 25.05
CA THR A 262 7.51 -26.12 25.30
C THR A 262 7.50 -25.62 26.74
N CYS A 263 7.03 -24.38 26.95
CA CYS A 263 6.92 -23.82 28.30
C CYS A 263 5.97 -24.65 29.17
N GLN A 264 6.28 -24.76 30.47
CA GLN A 264 5.41 -25.47 31.41
C GLN A 264 4.03 -24.81 31.48
N ALA A 265 2.99 -25.62 31.27
CA ALA A 265 1.59 -25.17 31.31
C ALA A 265 1.25 -24.52 32.65
N GLY A 266 0.50 -23.42 32.61
CA GLY A 266 0.11 -22.65 33.78
C GLY A 266 1.16 -21.64 34.26
N THR A 267 2.37 -21.59 33.67
CA THR A 267 3.32 -20.53 34.03
C THR A 267 2.78 -19.14 33.63
N PRO A 268 2.94 -18.11 34.48
CA PRO A 268 2.44 -16.76 34.20
C PRO A 268 3.03 -16.15 32.93
N GLY A 269 2.33 -15.16 32.39
CA GLY A 269 2.67 -14.45 31.16
C GLY A 269 2.03 -15.07 29.91
N GLY A 270 2.62 -14.82 28.74
CA GLY A 270 2.01 -15.18 27.46
C GLY A 270 0.94 -14.18 27.05
N LEU A 271 0.22 -14.46 25.96
CA LEU A 271 -0.70 -13.48 25.37
C LEU A 271 -1.83 -13.09 26.33
N ASN A 272 -2.39 -14.07 27.03
CA ASN A 272 -3.60 -13.92 27.84
C ASN A 272 -3.38 -14.24 29.34
N GLY A 273 -2.13 -14.29 29.80
CA GLY A 273 -1.77 -14.30 31.23
C GLY A 273 -1.21 -15.60 31.78
N ASN A 274 -1.54 -16.74 31.16
CA ASN A 274 -0.83 -17.98 31.39
C ASN A 274 -0.59 -18.68 30.05
N VAL A 275 0.53 -19.40 29.95
CA VAL A 275 0.79 -20.32 28.83
C VAL A 275 0.02 -21.63 29.04
N PRO A 276 -0.38 -22.34 27.98
CA PRO A 276 0.05 -22.15 26.60
C PRO A 276 -0.69 -21.07 25.82
N ASP A 277 0.04 -20.45 24.90
CA ASP A 277 -0.54 -19.68 23.80
C ASP A 277 -1.11 -20.62 22.72
N ILE A 278 -2.05 -20.10 21.94
CA ILE A 278 -2.59 -20.79 20.75
C ILE A 278 -1.50 -20.79 19.67
N ASN A 279 -1.42 -21.86 18.86
CA ASN A 279 -0.56 -21.89 17.68
C ASN A 279 -0.82 -20.69 16.76
N GLY A 280 0.25 -20.05 16.29
CA GLY A 280 0.22 -18.79 15.55
C GLY A 280 0.24 -17.55 16.45
N GLN A 281 0.12 -17.70 17.78
CA GLN A 281 0.10 -16.60 18.75
C GLN A 281 1.23 -16.68 19.78
N GLY A 282 2.09 -17.71 19.72
CA GLY A 282 3.20 -17.90 20.66
C GLY A 282 4.38 -16.96 20.46
N THR A 283 5.38 -17.14 21.32
CA THR A 283 6.69 -16.49 21.30
C THR A 283 7.75 -17.44 21.84
N LEU A 284 9.02 -17.13 21.59
CA LEU A 284 10.13 -17.66 22.37
C LEU A 284 10.20 -16.91 23.70
N ARG A 285 10.10 -17.61 24.81
CA ARG A 285 10.35 -17.08 26.16
C ARG A 285 11.76 -17.44 26.58
N LEU A 286 12.51 -16.48 27.11
CA LEU A 286 13.86 -16.68 27.63
C LEU A 286 13.89 -16.75 29.15
N THR A 287 13.06 -15.97 29.84
CA THR A 287 12.95 -16.01 31.30
C THR A 287 11.51 -15.84 31.75
N LEU A 288 11.22 -16.33 32.95
CA LEU A 288 10.08 -15.89 33.74
C LEU A 288 10.48 -14.68 34.62
N ALA A 289 9.49 -13.99 35.18
CA ALA A 289 9.69 -12.99 36.23
C ALA A 289 9.99 -13.65 37.59
N ASN A 290 10.93 -14.60 37.63
CA ASN A 290 11.50 -15.19 38.84
C ASN A 290 12.88 -14.59 39.09
N PHE A 291 13.45 -14.84 40.27
CA PHE A 291 14.83 -14.45 40.57
C PHE A 291 15.83 -15.46 39.98
N PHE A 292 16.97 -14.94 39.51
CA PHE A 292 18.11 -15.76 39.06
C PHE A 292 17.78 -16.74 37.92
N GLU A 293 16.97 -16.31 36.96
CA GLU A 293 16.66 -17.06 35.75
C GLU A 293 17.68 -16.75 34.66
N GLU A 294 17.94 -17.73 33.80
CA GLU A 294 18.65 -17.53 32.54
C GLU A 294 18.04 -18.41 31.46
N GLY A 295 18.04 -17.92 30.23
CA GLY A 295 17.66 -18.72 29.08
C GLY A 295 18.28 -18.16 27.82
N GLY A 296 18.47 -19.01 26.83
CA GLY A 296 19.01 -18.60 25.55
C GLY A 296 18.80 -19.63 24.45
N VAL A 297 18.95 -19.18 23.22
CA VAL A 297 18.95 -20.04 22.04
C VAL A 297 20.04 -19.58 21.08
N ILE A 298 20.67 -20.51 20.37
CA ILE A 298 21.66 -20.23 19.32
C ILE A 298 21.33 -21.07 18.09
N THR A 299 21.33 -20.49 16.89
CA THR A 299 21.10 -21.24 15.65
C THR A 299 22.17 -22.32 15.48
N THR A 300 21.80 -23.53 15.04
CA THR A 300 22.81 -24.60 14.84
C THR A 300 23.41 -24.62 13.43
N GLN A 301 22.75 -23.94 12.49
CA GLN A 301 23.25 -23.75 11.14
C GLN A 301 23.86 -22.36 11.02
N PRO A 302 25.14 -22.26 10.62
CA PRO A 302 25.78 -20.98 10.46
C PRO A 302 25.37 -20.33 9.14
N VAL A 303 25.35 -19.00 9.12
CA VAL A 303 24.96 -18.20 7.96
C VAL A 303 26.16 -17.48 7.38
N LEU A 304 26.29 -17.49 6.05
CA LEU A 304 27.31 -16.73 5.32
C LEU A 304 27.01 -15.23 5.37
N THR A 305 28.01 -14.42 5.70
CA THR A 305 27.86 -12.98 5.97
C THR A 305 28.54 -12.07 4.95
N SER A 306 29.05 -12.64 3.85
CA SER A 306 29.87 -11.92 2.86
C SER A 306 29.17 -10.70 2.23
N GLN A 307 27.84 -10.71 2.17
CA GLN A 307 27.04 -9.58 1.67
C GLN A 307 26.59 -8.62 2.77
N GLY A 308 26.83 -8.93 4.06
CA GLY A 308 26.20 -8.26 5.19
C GLY A 308 24.85 -8.89 5.55
N ILE A 309 24.31 -8.48 6.70
CA ILE A 309 23.07 -9.02 7.28
C ILE A 309 22.10 -7.90 7.66
N ASP A 310 20.82 -8.16 7.43
CA ASP A 310 19.70 -7.36 7.92
C ASP A 310 18.90 -8.25 8.88
N VAL A 311 18.84 -7.85 10.15
CA VAL A 311 18.23 -8.62 11.23
C VAL A 311 17.00 -7.87 11.73
N LYS A 312 15.88 -8.58 11.84
CA LYS A 312 14.65 -8.07 12.44
C LYS A 312 14.12 -9.03 13.49
N PHE A 313 13.58 -8.50 14.58
CA PHE A 313 12.84 -9.27 15.60
C PHE A 313 11.96 -8.33 16.44
N THR A 314 10.93 -8.89 17.06
CA THR A 314 10.05 -8.18 17.99
C THR A 314 10.29 -8.70 19.39
N THR A 315 10.29 -7.82 20.40
CA THR A 315 10.38 -8.24 21.80
C THR A 315 9.25 -7.71 22.66
N TYR A 316 9.06 -8.42 23.77
CA TYR A 316 8.14 -8.09 24.85
C TYR A 316 8.89 -8.29 26.16
N SER A 317 8.90 -7.25 27.01
CA SER A 317 9.44 -7.35 28.37
C SER A 317 8.45 -6.81 29.38
N PHE A 318 8.02 -7.65 30.32
CA PHE A 318 6.91 -7.34 31.22
C PHE A 318 6.87 -8.22 32.48
N GLY A 319 5.90 -7.96 33.36
CA GLY A 319 5.54 -8.84 34.49
C GLY A 319 6.41 -8.72 35.74
N GLY A 320 7.43 -7.85 35.75
CA GLY A 320 8.33 -7.67 36.88
C GLY A 320 8.68 -6.21 37.17
N ASP A 321 9.94 -5.95 37.51
CA ASP A 321 10.44 -4.69 38.06
C ASP A 321 11.64 -4.09 37.30
N GLY A 322 11.99 -4.63 36.12
CA GLY A 322 12.88 -3.95 35.17
C GLY A 322 14.29 -4.49 35.06
N ALA A 323 14.48 -5.82 35.05
CA ALA A 323 15.80 -6.40 34.91
C ALA A 323 15.82 -7.86 34.39
N ASP A 324 16.97 -8.34 33.94
CA ASP A 324 18.16 -7.52 33.61
C ASP A 324 18.03 -6.92 32.20
N GLY A 325 17.25 -7.58 31.36
CA GLY A 325 17.15 -7.35 29.93
C GLY A 325 17.53 -8.62 29.16
N PHE A 326 17.82 -8.44 27.89
CA PHE A 326 18.25 -9.53 27.02
C PHE A 326 19.31 -9.05 26.02
N SER A 327 20.03 -10.00 25.42
CA SER A 327 20.98 -9.75 24.34
C SER A 327 20.56 -10.46 23.07
N PHE A 328 20.76 -9.78 21.94
CA PHE A 328 20.95 -10.42 20.64
C PHE A 328 22.44 -10.42 20.33
N PHE A 329 22.97 -11.55 19.87
CA PHE A 329 24.41 -11.67 19.66
C PHE A 329 24.79 -12.49 18.43
N LEU A 330 26.00 -12.21 17.97
CA LEU A 330 26.65 -12.82 16.82
C LEU A 330 27.87 -13.59 17.31
N LEU A 331 27.97 -14.86 16.92
CA LEU A 331 29.13 -15.70 17.23
C LEU A 331 29.87 -16.10 15.96
N ASP A 332 31.20 -16.06 16.00
CA ASP A 332 32.06 -16.66 14.97
C ASP A 332 31.84 -18.18 14.94
N ALA A 333 31.18 -18.65 13.87
CA ALA A 333 30.84 -20.05 13.74
C ALA A 333 32.07 -20.96 13.57
N SER A 334 33.25 -20.42 13.21
CA SER A 334 34.46 -21.24 13.15
C SER A 334 34.91 -21.73 14.52
N GLN A 335 34.41 -21.13 15.60
CA GLN A 335 34.68 -21.55 16.98
C GLN A 335 33.73 -22.66 17.47
N GLY A 336 32.76 -23.07 16.64
CA GLY A 336 31.75 -24.06 17.00
C GLY A 336 30.65 -23.51 17.91
N LEU A 337 29.63 -24.34 18.17
CA LEU A 337 28.56 -24.00 19.11
C LEU A 337 29.10 -24.06 20.54
N PRO A 338 28.88 -23.03 21.37
CA PRO A 338 29.32 -23.06 22.74
C PRO A 338 28.50 -24.07 23.55
N ALA A 339 29.12 -24.64 24.60
CA ALA A 339 28.41 -25.57 25.50
C ALA A 339 27.42 -24.84 26.43
N ASN A 340 27.67 -23.57 26.72
CA ASN A 340 26.86 -22.72 27.58
C ASN A 340 26.76 -21.31 26.99
N ILE A 341 25.72 -20.58 27.37
CA ILE A 341 25.66 -19.13 27.18
C ILE A 341 26.67 -18.41 28.10
N GLY A 342 26.86 -17.12 27.86
CA GLY A 342 27.70 -16.25 28.69
C GLY A 342 27.12 -16.00 30.08
N VAL A 343 27.79 -15.14 30.85
CA VAL A 343 27.40 -14.86 32.24
C VAL A 343 26.03 -14.18 32.33
N PHE A 344 25.16 -14.71 33.19
CA PHE A 344 23.84 -14.13 33.51
C PHE A 344 23.96 -12.80 34.28
N GLY A 345 22.83 -12.13 34.51
CA GLY A 345 22.81 -10.85 35.19
C GLY A 345 23.26 -9.73 34.27
N GLY A 346 24.25 -8.94 34.72
CA GLY A 346 24.75 -7.82 33.93
C GLY A 346 25.48 -8.20 32.63
N GLY A 347 25.90 -9.46 32.49
CA GLY A 347 26.47 -10.01 31.26
C GLY A 347 25.44 -10.37 30.18
N LEU A 348 24.14 -10.36 30.53
CA LEU A 348 22.99 -10.66 29.66
C LEU A 348 23.15 -11.94 28.83
N GLY A 349 23.87 -12.94 29.35
CA GLY A 349 24.13 -14.21 28.67
C GLY A 349 25.04 -14.11 27.44
N TYR A 350 25.62 -12.94 27.16
CA TYR A 350 26.59 -12.75 26.09
C TYR A 350 28.03 -12.63 26.62
N ALA A 351 28.24 -11.95 27.74
CA ALA A 351 29.58 -11.73 28.26
C ALA A 351 30.32 -13.07 28.48
N THR A 352 31.57 -13.12 28.02
CA THR A 352 32.47 -14.28 28.02
C THR A 352 32.02 -15.48 27.17
N ILE A 353 30.98 -15.37 26.34
CA ILE A 353 30.53 -16.50 25.52
C ILE A 353 31.61 -16.89 24.49
N PRO A 354 32.02 -18.17 24.38
CA PRO A 354 32.98 -18.60 23.37
C PRO A 354 32.51 -18.24 21.96
N GLY A 355 33.43 -17.74 21.13
CA GLY A 355 33.13 -17.27 19.78
C GLY A 355 32.34 -15.96 19.70
N GLY A 356 32.04 -15.28 20.82
CA GLY A 356 31.36 -13.99 20.81
C GLY A 356 32.07 -12.96 19.93
N TYR A 357 31.37 -12.43 18.92
CA TYR A 357 31.87 -11.37 18.04
C TYR A 357 31.27 -10.01 18.41
N VAL A 358 29.94 -9.91 18.43
CA VAL A 358 29.22 -8.70 18.86
C VAL A 358 27.99 -9.08 19.66
N GLY A 359 27.79 -8.42 20.79
CA GLY A 359 26.60 -8.54 21.63
C GLY A 359 25.89 -7.20 21.74
N ILE A 360 24.60 -7.20 21.44
CA ILE A 360 23.72 -6.04 21.53
C ILE A 360 22.80 -6.31 22.71
N GLY A 361 23.09 -5.68 23.84
CA GLY A 361 22.35 -5.79 25.09
C GLY A 361 21.27 -4.73 25.17
N LEU A 362 20.04 -5.17 25.31
CA LEU A 362 18.87 -4.34 25.59
C LEU A 362 18.67 -4.37 27.09
N ASP A 363 19.34 -3.43 27.73
CA ASP A 363 19.72 -3.47 29.12
C ASP A 363 18.74 -2.62 29.94
N GLU A 364 17.80 -3.31 30.58
CA GLU A 364 16.74 -2.70 31.38
C GLU A 364 17.32 -2.16 32.68
N PHE A 365 18.19 -2.96 33.32
CA PHE A 365 18.78 -2.62 34.60
C PHE A 365 19.99 -1.71 34.45
N GLY A 366 20.81 -1.89 33.42
CA GLY A 366 21.90 -1.00 33.05
C GLY A 366 23.32 -1.51 33.30
N ASN A 367 23.50 -2.78 33.72
CA ASN A 367 24.82 -3.28 34.06
C ASN A 367 25.67 -3.66 32.83
N PHE A 368 25.04 -3.98 31.70
CA PHE A 368 25.73 -4.37 30.46
C PHE A 368 26.60 -3.27 29.89
N SER A 369 26.47 -2.00 30.30
CA SER A 369 27.36 -0.88 29.91
C SER A 369 28.50 -0.58 30.90
N LYS A 370 28.54 -1.26 32.06
CA LYS A 370 29.58 -1.04 33.08
C LYS A 370 30.97 -1.49 32.61
N PRO A 371 32.06 -0.88 33.11
CA PRO A 371 33.44 -1.35 32.91
C PRO A 371 33.62 -2.86 33.05
N THR A 372 32.96 -3.47 34.02
CA THR A 372 33.04 -4.90 34.34
C THR A 372 31.92 -5.74 33.76
N CYS A 373 30.87 -5.11 33.22
CA CYS A 373 29.52 -5.63 32.94
C CYS A 373 28.82 -6.46 34.04
N ASP A 374 29.51 -6.80 35.12
CA ASP A 374 28.99 -7.55 36.26
C ASP A 374 29.26 -6.80 37.59
N LEU A 375 28.57 -7.18 38.68
CA LEU A 375 28.69 -6.58 40.01
C LEU A 375 29.82 -7.16 40.86
N LEU A 376 30.18 -8.42 40.64
CA LEU A 376 31.03 -9.24 41.51
C LEU A 376 32.33 -9.69 40.82
N MET A 377 32.37 -9.74 39.49
CA MET A 377 33.55 -10.16 38.73
C MET A 377 33.82 -9.24 37.53
N PRO A 378 35.07 -8.76 37.32
CA PRO A 378 35.41 -8.00 36.13
C PRO A 378 35.52 -8.94 34.92
N ILE A 379 34.42 -9.11 34.19
CA ILE A 379 34.34 -10.02 33.03
C ILE A 379 34.30 -9.26 31.69
N CYS A 380 33.96 -7.98 31.71
CA CYS A 380 34.09 -7.09 30.57
C CYS A 380 35.17 -6.01 30.78
N THR A 381 35.41 -5.22 29.73
CA THR A 381 36.29 -4.04 29.75
C THR A 381 35.59 -2.79 29.21
N GLY A 382 35.88 -1.63 29.81
CA GLY A 382 35.40 -0.32 29.36
C GLY A 382 33.90 -0.07 29.51
N GLY A 383 33.50 1.18 29.28
CA GLY A 383 32.10 1.61 29.28
C GLY A 383 31.77 2.71 30.30
N PRO A 384 30.65 3.42 30.12
CA PRO A 384 30.31 4.64 30.85
C PRO A 384 29.78 4.41 32.28
N GLY A 385 29.75 3.17 32.76
CA GLY A 385 29.11 2.80 34.02
C GLY A 385 27.69 2.30 33.80
N LYS A 386 26.86 2.31 34.84
CA LYS A 386 25.50 1.76 34.79
C LYS A 386 24.59 2.70 33.97
N GLN A 387 23.98 2.20 32.91
CA GLN A 387 23.01 2.95 32.07
C GLN A 387 21.71 2.16 31.93
N PRO A 388 20.76 2.30 32.86
CA PRO A 388 19.46 1.63 32.77
C PRO A 388 18.72 2.04 31.50
N ASN A 389 17.83 1.17 31.04
CA ASN A 389 16.97 1.44 29.89
C ASN A 389 17.76 1.87 28.64
N SER A 390 18.84 1.14 28.34
CA SER A 390 19.73 1.47 27.23
C SER A 390 19.99 0.27 26.32
N ILE A 391 20.37 0.55 25.09
CA ILE A 391 20.91 -0.45 24.18
C ILE A 391 22.41 -0.25 24.18
N ALA A 392 23.15 -1.23 24.70
CA ALA A 392 24.60 -1.20 24.76
C ALA A 392 25.20 -2.30 23.86
N ILE A 393 26.27 -1.95 23.14
CA ILE A 393 26.98 -2.86 22.25
C ILE A 393 28.33 -3.20 22.87
N ARG A 394 28.65 -4.50 22.86
CA ARG A 394 29.95 -5.04 23.24
C ARG A 394 30.59 -5.81 22.12
N GLY A 395 31.91 -5.74 22.08
CA GLY A 395 32.75 -6.43 21.13
C GLY A 395 33.11 -7.86 21.55
N PRO A 396 34.14 -8.44 20.91
CA PRO A 396 34.41 -9.86 21.00
C PRO A 396 34.81 -10.37 22.38
N SER A 397 34.52 -11.65 22.61
CA SER A 397 34.97 -12.41 23.78
C SER A 397 36.50 -12.59 23.78
N PRO A 398 37.14 -12.83 24.95
CA PRO A 398 36.52 -13.06 26.26
C PRO A 398 36.24 -11.78 27.07
N ASN A 399 36.84 -10.65 26.71
CA ASN A 399 36.80 -9.43 27.54
C ASN A 399 35.71 -8.43 27.14
N ASN A 400 34.95 -8.75 26.09
CA ASN A 400 33.79 -8.01 25.56
C ASN A 400 33.88 -6.48 25.76
N PRO A 401 34.83 -5.82 25.07
CA PRO A 401 35.07 -4.39 25.23
C PRO A 401 33.80 -3.61 24.91
N PHE A 402 33.52 -2.58 25.70
CA PHE A 402 32.42 -1.66 25.43
C PHE A 402 32.66 -0.91 24.12
N ILE A 403 31.64 -0.89 23.26
CA ILE A 403 31.70 -0.27 21.93
C ILE A 403 30.92 1.05 21.94
N THR A 404 29.63 0.99 22.26
CA THR A 404 28.74 2.16 22.29
C THR A 404 27.46 1.86 23.06
N SER A 405 26.70 2.88 23.41
CA SER A 405 25.35 2.72 23.96
C SER A 405 24.44 3.89 23.58
N VAL A 406 23.13 3.64 23.59
CA VAL A 406 22.10 4.66 23.34
C VAL A 406 20.90 4.44 24.26
N THR A 407 20.32 5.53 24.77
CA THR A 407 19.06 5.51 25.53
C THR A 407 17.95 6.00 24.62
N PRO A 408 16.92 5.19 24.32
CA PRO A 408 15.96 5.51 23.27
C PRO A 408 14.86 6.50 23.68
N GLY A 409 14.83 6.94 24.95
CA GLY A 409 13.85 7.91 25.45
C GLY A 409 12.46 7.33 25.76
N PHE A 410 12.27 6.01 25.64
CA PHE A 410 11.09 5.27 26.09
C PHE A 410 11.53 4.01 26.86
N SER A 411 10.63 3.42 27.63
CA SER A 411 10.93 2.22 28.44
C SER A 411 11.06 0.97 27.58
N LEU A 412 12.11 0.17 27.81
CA LEU A 412 12.37 -1.12 27.17
C LEU A 412 11.47 -2.25 27.73
N TRP A 413 10.81 -2.02 28.87
CA TRP A 413 9.90 -2.96 29.53
C TRP A 413 8.68 -2.24 30.11
N GLN A 414 7.62 -2.97 30.46
CA GLN A 414 6.45 -2.41 31.17
C GLN A 414 6.01 -3.25 32.38
N ASN A 415 5.60 -2.59 33.45
CA ASN A 415 4.98 -3.24 34.61
C ASN A 415 3.51 -3.57 34.33
N VAL A 416 3.29 -4.57 33.48
CA VAL A 416 1.98 -5.14 33.11
C VAL A 416 2.04 -6.65 33.24
N ALA A 417 0.91 -7.30 33.47
CA ALA A 417 0.86 -8.74 33.76
C ALA A 417 0.84 -9.61 32.49
N LEU A 418 0.34 -9.08 31.37
CA LEU A 418 0.06 -9.83 30.15
C LEU A 418 0.89 -9.31 28.97
N ARG A 419 1.28 -10.19 28.03
CA ARG A 419 1.97 -9.76 26.80
C ARG A 419 1.07 -8.85 25.94
N ASN A 420 -0.24 -9.06 25.89
CA ASN A 420 -1.12 -8.19 25.10
C ASN A 420 -1.30 -6.77 25.68
N GLN A 421 -0.83 -6.55 26.91
CA GLN A 421 -0.78 -5.22 27.56
C GLN A 421 0.58 -4.55 27.38
N SER A 422 1.62 -5.32 27.01
CA SER A 422 2.95 -4.79 26.76
C SER A 422 3.04 -4.18 25.36
N ILE A 423 3.86 -3.15 25.20
CA ILE A 423 4.10 -2.52 23.91
C ILE A 423 5.22 -3.30 23.22
N PRO A 424 4.96 -3.96 22.08
CA PRO A 424 6.01 -4.64 21.33
C PRO A 424 7.04 -3.64 20.82
N LEU A 425 8.32 -4.02 20.91
CA LEU A 425 9.43 -3.26 20.34
C LEU A 425 10.00 -4.02 19.14
N ASN A 426 9.97 -3.39 17.97
CA ASN A 426 10.47 -3.96 16.73
C ASN A 426 11.90 -3.47 16.48
N TYR A 427 12.86 -4.38 16.56
CA TYR A 427 14.26 -4.13 16.30
C TYR A 427 14.58 -4.42 14.85
N HIS A 428 15.36 -3.53 14.25
CA HIS A 428 15.93 -3.70 12.93
C HIS A 428 17.40 -3.30 12.99
N ILE A 429 18.30 -4.25 12.69
CA ILE A 429 19.74 -4.08 12.81
C ILE A 429 20.35 -4.45 11.46
N THR A 430 21.10 -3.54 10.86
CA THR A 430 21.83 -3.82 9.62
C THR A 430 23.32 -3.81 9.89
N ILE A 431 24.05 -4.78 9.32
CA ILE A 431 25.50 -4.83 9.35
C ILE A 431 25.99 -5.10 7.92
N THR A 432 26.67 -4.13 7.33
CA THR A 432 27.25 -4.29 5.98
C THR A 432 28.37 -5.34 5.99
N GLY A 433 28.73 -5.90 4.84
CA GLY A 433 29.92 -6.76 4.72
C GLY A 433 31.25 -6.08 5.15
N SER A 434 31.27 -4.74 5.22
CA SER A 434 32.40 -3.95 5.73
C SER A 434 32.34 -3.64 7.23
N GLY A 435 31.35 -4.15 7.98
CA GLY A 435 31.25 -3.94 9.43
C GLY A 435 30.55 -2.65 9.85
N ILE A 436 29.73 -2.04 8.99
CA ILE A 436 28.97 -0.84 9.37
C ILE A 436 27.62 -1.26 9.95
N LEU A 437 27.43 -0.99 11.25
CA LEU A 437 26.21 -1.28 11.99
C LEU A 437 25.26 -0.08 12.04
N ASN A 438 23.97 -0.34 11.81
CA ASN A 438 22.88 0.55 12.15
C ASN A 438 21.86 -0.19 13.03
N LEU A 439 21.19 0.54 13.91
CA LEU A 439 20.13 0.00 14.76
C LEU A 439 18.93 0.94 14.76
N TYR A 440 17.76 0.35 14.53
CA TYR A 440 16.47 1.02 14.55
C TYR A 440 15.55 0.32 15.55
N ILE A 441 14.69 1.11 16.20
CA ILE A 441 13.60 0.60 17.03
C ILE A 441 12.32 1.27 16.58
N ASN A 442 11.31 0.47 16.22
CA ASN A 442 10.03 0.94 15.68
C ASN A 442 10.22 1.94 14.52
N GLY A 443 11.20 1.66 13.64
CA GLY A 443 11.54 2.48 12.49
C GLY A 443 12.37 3.74 12.78
N THR A 444 12.61 4.08 14.06
CA THR A 444 13.47 5.21 14.44
C THR A 444 14.91 4.74 14.57
N GLN A 445 15.86 5.44 13.92
CA GLN A 445 17.28 5.12 13.99
C GLN A 445 17.93 5.63 15.27
N TYR A 446 18.65 4.76 15.99
CA TYR A 446 19.33 5.09 17.24
C TYR A 446 20.85 4.93 17.16
N ILE A 447 21.35 4.02 16.32
CA ILE A 447 22.78 3.87 16.02
C ILE A 447 22.95 4.00 14.51
N THR A 448 23.86 4.89 14.11
CA THR A 448 24.06 5.26 12.70
C THR A 448 25.51 5.07 12.31
N ASN A 449 25.73 4.34 11.22
CA ASN A 449 27.03 4.14 10.57
C ASN A 449 28.17 3.77 11.53
N TYR A 450 27.88 2.93 12.52
CA TYR A 450 28.89 2.56 13.51
C TYR A 450 29.86 1.53 12.92
N ASN A 451 31.16 1.84 12.92
CA ASN A 451 32.17 0.96 12.36
C ASN A 451 32.59 -0.12 13.37
N LEU A 452 31.93 -1.28 13.32
CA LEU A 452 32.30 -2.46 14.11
C LEU A 452 33.68 -2.99 13.73
N PHE A 453 34.08 -2.91 12.46
CA PHE A 453 35.39 -3.40 12.03
C PHE A 453 36.53 -2.75 12.82
N ALA A 454 36.42 -1.45 13.07
CA ALA A 454 37.43 -0.70 13.83
C ALA A 454 37.55 -1.13 15.31
N GLN A 455 36.51 -1.75 15.88
CA GLN A 455 36.44 -2.10 17.30
C GLN A 455 36.50 -3.61 17.57
N ALA A 456 35.94 -4.41 16.67
CA ALA A 456 35.76 -5.85 16.79
C ALA A 456 36.56 -6.64 15.74
N GLY A 457 37.16 -5.98 14.74
CA GLY A 457 37.80 -6.62 13.60
C GLY A 457 36.81 -7.05 12.52
N ALA A 458 37.32 -7.75 11.50
CA ALA A 458 36.51 -8.24 10.38
C ALA A 458 35.32 -9.09 10.84
N ILE A 459 34.18 -8.94 10.17
CA ILE A 459 33.04 -9.83 10.41
C ILE A 459 33.46 -11.26 10.06
N PRO A 460 33.23 -12.24 10.95
CA PRO A 460 33.44 -13.64 10.63
C PRO A 460 32.67 -14.05 9.38
N ALA A 461 33.30 -14.84 8.50
CA ALA A 461 32.69 -15.27 7.24
C ALA A 461 31.37 -16.03 7.43
N THR A 462 31.24 -16.71 8.57
CA THR A 462 30.03 -17.41 8.97
C THR A 462 29.68 -17.10 10.41
N LEU A 463 28.41 -16.79 10.67
CA LEU A 463 27.92 -16.46 12.01
C LEU A 463 26.85 -17.44 12.49
N TYR A 464 26.85 -17.70 13.80
CA TYR A 464 25.65 -18.11 14.50
C TYR A 464 24.94 -16.87 15.06
N PHE A 465 23.61 -16.94 15.13
CA PHE A 465 22.77 -15.94 15.79
C PHE A 465 22.26 -16.50 17.10
N GLY A 466 22.22 -15.68 18.13
CA GLY A 466 21.63 -16.10 19.39
C GLY A 466 20.94 -14.99 20.13
N PHE A 467 20.08 -15.44 21.04
CA PHE A 467 19.40 -14.62 22.01
C PHE A 467 19.65 -15.18 23.40
N SER A 468 19.79 -14.31 24.39
CA SER A 468 19.78 -14.72 25.79
C SER A 468 19.21 -13.64 26.67
N ALA A 469 18.57 -14.02 27.77
CA ALA A 469 18.10 -13.10 28.78
C ALA A 469 18.37 -13.69 30.16
N SER A 470 18.38 -12.82 31.16
CA SER A 470 18.54 -13.23 32.54
C SER A 470 17.78 -12.32 33.49
N THR A 471 17.60 -12.82 34.70
CA THR A 471 17.14 -12.05 35.84
C THR A 471 18.10 -12.21 37.01
N GLY A 472 18.02 -11.29 37.97
CA GLY A 472 18.80 -11.30 39.19
C GLY A 472 17.90 -11.08 40.39
N LEU A 473 18.22 -10.07 41.20
CA LEU A 473 17.35 -9.59 42.28
C LEU A 473 16.18 -8.73 41.78
N SER A 474 16.25 -8.29 40.53
CA SER A 474 15.13 -7.75 39.77
C SER A 474 14.91 -8.66 38.56
N ARG A 475 13.74 -8.59 37.94
CA ARG A 475 13.24 -9.61 37.02
C ARG A 475 12.23 -9.04 36.03
N ASN A 476 12.09 -9.73 34.90
CA ASN A 476 11.03 -9.58 33.93
C ASN A 476 10.86 -10.88 33.14
N ILE A 477 9.71 -11.03 32.51
CA ILE A 477 9.49 -12.00 31.44
C ILE A 477 10.06 -11.40 30.17
N HIS A 478 11.01 -12.09 29.53
CA HIS A 478 11.57 -11.68 28.25
C HIS A 478 11.11 -12.64 27.14
N GLU A 479 10.41 -12.09 26.15
CA GLU A 479 9.87 -12.85 25.02
C GLU A 479 10.24 -12.24 23.67
N ILE A 480 10.44 -13.09 22.66
CA ILE A 480 10.89 -12.74 21.31
C ILE A 480 9.96 -13.39 20.28
N SER A 481 9.65 -12.66 19.20
CA SER A 481 8.96 -13.19 18.03
C SER A 481 9.50 -12.59 16.74
N ASN A 482 9.04 -13.13 15.60
CA ASN A 482 9.29 -12.57 14.27
C ASN A 482 10.78 -12.37 13.94
N PHE A 483 11.62 -13.32 14.33
CA PHE A 483 13.05 -13.26 14.01
C PHE A 483 13.27 -13.56 12.52
N SER A 484 14.01 -12.68 11.86
CA SER A 484 14.48 -12.89 10.49
C SER A 484 15.86 -12.29 10.27
N VAL A 485 16.65 -12.96 9.45
CA VAL A 485 17.92 -12.48 8.90
C VAL A 485 17.85 -12.60 7.38
N THR A 486 18.08 -11.49 6.69
CA THR A 486 18.24 -11.44 5.23
C THR A 486 19.64 -10.94 4.86
N THR A 487 20.04 -11.14 3.60
CA THR A 487 21.25 -10.52 3.04
C THR A 487 21.09 -9.00 2.94
N PHE A 488 22.03 -8.22 3.45
CA PHE A 488 21.95 -6.76 3.33
C PHE A 488 22.66 -6.27 2.05
N THR A 489 21.93 -6.11 0.94
CA THR A 489 22.52 -5.67 -0.34
C THR A 489 22.49 -4.14 -0.52
N GLY A 490 21.93 -3.38 0.42
CA GLY A 490 21.73 -1.94 0.27
C GLY A 490 20.83 -1.58 -0.93
N GLY A 491 20.00 -2.52 -1.38
CA GLY A 491 19.09 -2.36 -2.52
C GLY A 491 19.74 -2.48 -3.90
N VAL A 492 21.02 -2.88 -3.99
CA VAL A 492 21.73 -3.03 -5.27
C VAL A 492 22.25 -4.45 -5.45
N CYS A 493 21.75 -5.09 -6.51
CA CYS A 493 22.23 -6.31 -7.13
C CYS A 493 22.26 -6.03 -8.64
#